data_AF-A0AAJ1FWP7-F1
#
_entry.id   AF-A0AAJ1FWP7-F1
#
_cell.length_a   1.000
_cell.length_b   1.000
_cell.length_c   1.000
_cell.angle_alpha   90.00
_cell.angle_beta   90.00
_cell.angle_gamma   90.00
#
_symmetry.space_group_name_H-M   'P 1'
#
loop_
_entity.id
_entity.type
_entity.pdbx_description
1 polymer ?
#
loop_
_entity_poly.entity_id
_entity_poly.type
_entity_poly.pdbx_seq_one_letter_code
_entity_poly.pdbx_strand_id
1 'polypeptide(L)'
;MKDCTKLVEKNRTANFYFNSYSSQLSLAETFYKLAKSFLDKKDLVKGLDCYCDTFLLRNTELESLNDDFLEFFKIQFIIYLLGKKKIKVALSEGDMVYDLIEDSFRQLKEEIESSPFAILDKNRRSFYKSVEIDFPWMLFEDSIFA
;
A
#
# COMPACT_ATOMS: atom_id res chain seq x y z
N MET A 1 25.76 10.37 7.08
CA MET A 1 24.85 9.57 6.23
C MET A 1 24.71 8.10 6.69
N LYS A 2 24.72 7.83 8.01
CA LYS A 2 24.72 6.47 8.59
C LYS A 2 23.51 6.15 9.49
N ASP A 3 22.56 7.07 9.66
CA ASP A 3 21.49 6.93 10.66
C ASP A 3 20.11 6.52 10.12
N CYS A 4 19.77 6.80 8.85
CA CYS A 4 18.42 6.49 8.36
C CYS A 4 18.17 4.98 8.20
N THR A 5 19.18 4.19 7.84
CA THR A 5 19.01 2.73 7.65
C THR A 5 18.82 2.00 8.97
N LYS A 6 19.50 2.45 10.04
CA LYS A 6 19.33 1.90 11.40
C LYS A 6 17.96 2.23 12.00
N LEU A 7 17.38 3.38 11.64
CA LEU A 7 15.99 3.71 12.01
C LEU A 7 14.99 2.77 11.35
N VAL A 8 15.13 2.45 10.06
CA VAL A 8 14.21 1.55 9.35
C VAL A 8 14.30 0.11 9.88
N GLU A 9 15.51 -0.41 10.13
CA GLU A 9 15.70 -1.77 10.65
C GLU A 9 15.29 -1.91 12.12
N LYS A 10 15.56 -0.90 12.95
CA LYS A 10 15.15 -0.88 14.36
C LYS A 10 13.64 -0.63 14.53
N ASN A 11 13.00 0.05 13.57
CA ASN A 11 11.55 0.28 13.57
C ASN A 11 10.74 -0.92 13.05
N ARG A 12 11.32 -1.80 12.22
CA ARG A 12 10.63 -3.05 11.81
C ARG A 12 10.33 -3.98 12.98
N THR A 13 11.17 -4.00 14.01
CA THR A 13 10.95 -4.74 15.27
C THR A 13 10.21 -3.95 16.35
N ALA A 14 10.03 -2.63 16.19
CA ALA A 14 9.34 -1.77 17.15
C ALA A 14 7.85 -1.54 16.83
N ASN A 15 7.35 -2.10 15.72
CA ASN A 15 5.94 -1.99 15.28
C ASN A 15 4.92 -2.70 16.20
N PHE A 16 5.33 -3.19 17.37
CA PHE A 16 4.45 -3.91 18.29
C PHE A 16 3.78 -3.01 19.36
N TYR A 17 4.15 -1.73 19.47
CA TYR A 17 3.58 -0.85 20.50
C TYR A 17 3.52 0.63 20.06
N PHE A 18 2.49 1.04 19.34
CA PHE A 18 2.14 2.47 19.20
C PHE A 18 0.62 2.67 19.22
N ASN A 19 0.11 3.02 20.40
CA ASN A 19 -1.30 3.06 20.78
C ASN A 19 -1.96 4.46 20.68
N SER A 20 -1.52 5.32 19.75
CA SER A 20 -2.28 6.54 19.44
C SER A 20 -2.38 6.83 17.94
N TYR A 21 -3.59 7.13 17.47
CA TYR A 21 -3.87 7.53 16.08
C TYR A 21 -2.98 8.70 15.61
N SER A 22 -2.71 9.67 16.49
CA SER A 22 -1.80 10.79 16.22
C SER A 22 -0.35 10.35 15.95
N SER A 23 0.11 9.30 16.63
CA SER A 23 1.45 8.74 16.39
C SER A 23 1.53 7.96 15.08
N GLN A 24 0.44 7.29 14.68
CA GLN A 24 0.34 6.54 13.43
C GLN A 24 0.37 7.49 12.22
N LEU A 25 -0.39 8.58 12.25
CA LEU A 25 -0.36 9.60 11.20
C LEU A 25 1.04 10.22 11.04
N SER A 26 1.72 10.54 12.14
CA SER A 26 3.10 11.04 12.12
C SER A 26 4.09 10.03 11.52
N LEU A 27 3.91 8.75 11.84
CA LEU A 27 4.71 7.67 11.26
C LEU A 27 4.43 7.53 9.75
N ALA A 28 3.17 7.59 9.33
CA ALA A 28 2.80 7.55 7.92
C ALA A 28 3.39 8.71 7.12
N GLU A 29 3.36 9.94 7.67
CA GLU A 29 4.03 11.09 7.05
C GLU A 29 5.54 10.88 6.91
N THR A 30 6.16 10.21 7.88
CA THR A 30 7.58 9.88 7.84
C THR A 30 7.87 8.89 6.71
N PHE A 31 7.07 7.82 6.58
CA PHE A 31 7.18 6.88 5.47
C PHE A 31 6.94 7.54 4.11
N TYR A 32 5.99 8.47 4.03
CA TYR A 32 5.71 9.19 2.79
C TYR A 32 6.90 10.03 2.32
N LYS A 33 7.58 10.70 3.26
CA LYS A 33 8.82 11.45 2.99
C LYS A 33 9.97 10.52 2.60
N LEU A 34 10.10 9.38 3.27
CA LEU A 34 11.12 8.36 2.93
C LEU A 34 10.90 7.77 1.54
N ALA A 35 9.66 7.47 1.17
CA ALA A 35 9.31 6.96 -0.16
C ALA A 35 9.84 7.89 -1.26
N LYS A 36 9.53 9.19 -1.16
CA LYS A 36 10.03 10.22 -2.08
C LYS A 36 11.56 10.25 -2.13
N SER A 37 12.21 10.24 -0.97
CA SER A 37 13.69 10.25 -0.86
C SER A 37 14.35 9.02 -1.50
N PHE A 38 13.76 7.83 -1.34
CA PHE A 38 14.26 6.62 -1.98
C PHE A 38 14.06 6.65 -3.49
N LEU A 39 12.91 7.11 -3.97
CA LEU A 39 12.63 7.23 -5.40
C LEU A 39 13.52 8.26 -6.09
N ASP A 40 13.80 9.40 -5.44
CA ASP A 40 14.75 10.40 -5.94
C ASP A 40 16.18 9.82 -6.06
N LYS A 41 16.53 8.86 -5.18
CA LYS A 41 17.80 8.11 -5.23
C LYS A 41 17.76 6.87 -6.13
N LYS A 42 16.66 6.65 -6.85
CA LYS A 42 16.42 5.47 -7.71
C LYS A 42 16.40 4.13 -6.97
N ASP A 43 16.17 4.13 -5.65
CA ASP A 43 15.91 2.92 -4.87
C ASP A 43 14.41 2.59 -4.94
N LEU A 44 14.03 1.96 -6.06
CA LEU A 44 12.63 1.69 -6.38
C LEU A 44 11.95 0.81 -5.33
N VAL A 45 12.59 -0.29 -4.92
CA VAL A 45 12.01 -1.28 -4.01
C VAL A 45 11.66 -0.64 -2.67
N LYS A 46 12.61 0.08 -2.06
CA LYS A 46 12.34 0.76 -0.77
C LYS A 46 11.36 1.91 -0.92
N GLY A 47 11.37 2.59 -2.06
CA GLY A 47 10.41 3.65 -2.37
C GLY A 47 8.96 3.14 -2.39
N LEU A 48 8.73 2.03 -3.10
CA LEU A 48 7.42 1.38 -3.19
C LEU A 48 6.98 0.83 -1.83
N ASP A 49 7.87 0.15 -1.10
CA ASP A 49 7.57 -0.36 0.24
C ASP A 49 7.13 0.77 1.20
N CYS A 50 7.86 1.90 1.20
CA CYS A 50 7.50 3.04 2.04
C CYS A 50 6.17 3.68 1.63
N TYR A 51 5.82 3.68 0.35
CA TYR A 51 4.49 4.12 -0.07
C TYR A 51 3.40 3.17 0.42
N CYS A 52 3.58 1.85 0.30
CA CYS A 52 2.63 0.88 0.86
C CYS A 52 2.44 1.09 2.38
N ASP A 53 3.53 1.22 3.12
CA ASP A 53 3.49 1.45 4.57
C ASP A 53 2.78 2.76 4.92
N THR A 54 2.97 3.81 4.11
CA THR A 54 2.27 5.10 4.29
C THR A 54 0.76 4.91 4.27
N PHE A 55 0.22 4.29 3.22
CA PHE A 55 -1.23 4.25 3.01
C PHE A 55 -1.92 3.18 3.86
N LEU A 56 -1.21 2.10 4.25
CA LEU A 56 -1.67 1.19 5.30
C LEU A 56 -1.81 1.92 6.64
N LEU A 57 -0.81 2.69 7.06
CA LEU A 57 -0.82 3.38 8.36
C LEU A 57 -1.83 4.53 8.44
N ARG A 58 -2.20 5.14 7.30
CA ARG A 58 -3.17 6.25 7.25
C ARG A 58 -4.61 5.79 7.36
N ASN A 59 -4.93 4.67 6.73
CA ASN A 59 -6.31 4.26 6.49
C ASN A 59 -6.77 3.09 7.37
N THR A 60 -5.92 2.64 8.31
CA THR A 60 -6.26 1.47 9.13
C THR A 60 -6.34 1.76 10.62
N GLU A 61 -7.42 1.28 11.25
CA GLU A 61 -7.36 0.80 12.63
C GLU A 61 -6.66 -0.56 12.63
N LEU A 62 -5.42 -0.61 13.13
CA LEU A 62 -4.48 -1.75 13.10
C LEU A 62 -5.07 -3.12 13.48
N GLU A 63 -6.19 -3.16 14.20
CA GLU A 63 -6.86 -4.37 14.68
C GLU A 63 -7.70 -5.09 13.59
N SER A 64 -7.93 -4.46 12.43
CA SER A 64 -8.80 -4.97 11.35
C SER A 64 -8.07 -5.61 10.16
N LEU A 65 -6.74 -5.57 10.14
CA LEU A 65 -5.93 -6.08 9.03
C LEU A 65 -5.73 -7.59 9.14
N ASN A 66 -6.37 -8.36 8.26
CA ASN A 66 -5.97 -9.74 8.04
C ASN A 66 -4.74 -9.81 7.11
N ASP A 67 -3.92 -10.85 7.26
CA ASP A 67 -2.71 -11.03 6.44
C ASP A 67 -3.02 -11.08 4.93
N ASP A 68 -4.23 -11.55 4.56
CA ASP A 68 -4.70 -11.62 3.18
C ASP A 68 -4.85 -10.24 2.55
N PHE A 69 -5.52 -9.30 3.24
CA PHE A 69 -5.70 -7.95 2.73
C PHE A 69 -4.35 -7.23 2.65
N LEU A 70 -3.48 -7.41 3.64
CA LEU A 70 -2.14 -6.83 3.61
C LEU A 70 -1.34 -7.24 2.37
N GLU A 71 -1.39 -8.53 2.02
CA GLU A 71 -0.72 -9.03 0.83
C GLU A 71 -1.40 -8.54 -0.46
N PHE A 72 -2.73 -8.60 -0.53
CA PHE A 72 -3.50 -8.09 -1.66
C PHE A 72 -3.23 -6.60 -1.91
N PHE A 73 -3.32 -5.78 -0.86
CA PHE A 73 -3.07 -4.35 -0.92
C PHE A 73 -1.67 -4.05 -1.43
N LYS A 74 -0.63 -4.69 -0.88
CA LYS A 74 0.75 -4.46 -1.32
C LYS A 74 0.94 -4.79 -2.80
N ILE A 75 0.35 -5.90 -3.27
CA ILE A 75 0.43 -6.29 -4.68
C ILE A 75 -0.26 -5.24 -5.56
N GLN A 76 -1.50 -4.92 -5.26
CA GLN A 76 -2.35 -4.05 -6.07
C GLN A 76 -1.86 -2.60 -6.07
N PHE A 77 -1.44 -2.08 -4.91
CA PHE A 77 -0.90 -0.73 -4.81
C PHE A 77 0.44 -0.58 -5.53
N ILE A 78 1.29 -1.62 -5.54
CA ILE A 78 2.51 -1.63 -6.35
C ILE A 78 2.18 -1.65 -7.84
N ILE A 79 1.22 -2.46 -8.28
CA ILE A 79 0.75 -2.48 -9.68
C ILE A 79 0.26 -1.08 -10.07
N TYR A 80 -0.55 -0.45 -9.23
CA TYR A 80 -1.01 0.91 -9.42
C TYR A 80 0.16 1.88 -9.63
N LEU A 81 1.11 1.91 -8.68
CA LEU A 81 2.25 2.82 -8.73
C LEU A 81 3.14 2.61 -9.96
N LEU A 82 3.34 1.36 -10.38
CA LEU A 82 4.13 1.00 -11.56
C LEU A 82 3.41 1.32 -12.88
N GLY A 83 2.08 1.33 -12.89
CA GLY A 83 1.28 1.75 -14.06
C GLY A 83 1.33 3.25 -14.32
N LYS A 84 1.71 4.07 -13.33
CA LYS A 84 1.84 5.52 -13.50
C LYS A 84 3.06 5.88 -14.35
N LYS A 85 2.93 6.93 -15.18
CA LYS A 85 4.04 7.51 -15.95
C LYS A 85 5.21 7.97 -15.07
N LYS A 86 4.88 8.47 -13.87
CA LYS A 86 5.83 8.81 -12.81
C LYS A 86 5.36 8.16 -11.52
N ILE A 87 6.27 7.49 -10.81
CA ILE A 87 6.00 6.86 -9.51
C ILE A 87 5.92 7.96 -8.44
N LYS A 88 4.78 8.65 -8.43
CA LYS A 88 4.41 9.71 -7.50
C LYS A 88 2.94 9.57 -7.22
N VAL A 89 2.55 9.77 -5.97
CA VAL A 89 1.16 9.67 -5.53
C VAL A 89 0.91 10.76 -4.50
N ALA A 90 -0.16 11.54 -4.67
CA ALA A 90 -0.62 12.47 -3.66
C ALA A 90 -1.22 11.72 -2.47
N LEU A 91 -1.32 12.35 -1.29
CA LEU A 91 -1.91 11.68 -0.12
C LEU A 91 -3.39 11.34 -0.36
N SER A 92 -4.20 12.31 -0.82
CA SER A 92 -5.61 12.06 -1.14
C SER A 92 -5.79 11.01 -2.24
N GLU A 93 -4.93 11.03 -3.25
CA GLU A 93 -4.93 10.04 -4.32
C GLU A 93 -4.65 8.63 -3.80
N GLY A 94 -3.64 8.47 -2.95
CA GLY A 94 -3.34 7.16 -2.37
C GLY A 94 -4.39 6.69 -1.37
N ASP A 95 -5.04 7.60 -0.65
CA ASP A 95 -6.19 7.27 0.20
C ASP A 95 -7.39 6.78 -0.65
N MET A 96 -7.70 7.45 -1.78
CA MET A 96 -8.75 6.99 -2.71
C MET A 96 -8.43 5.62 -3.35
N VAL A 97 -7.16 5.38 -3.69
CA VAL A 97 -6.73 4.09 -4.25
C VAL A 97 -6.76 3.00 -3.18
N TYR A 98 -6.48 3.34 -1.91
CA TYR A 98 -6.64 2.41 -0.79
C TYR A 98 -8.10 1.96 -0.69
N ASP A 99 -9.05 2.89 -0.67
CA ASP A 99 -10.48 2.58 -0.59
C ASP A 99 -10.92 1.67 -1.75
N LEU A 100 -10.48 1.98 -2.98
CA LEU A 100 -10.76 1.16 -4.16
C LEU A 100 -10.24 -0.28 -4.03
N ILE A 101 -9.01 -0.44 -3.51
CA ILE A 101 -8.41 -1.76 -3.30
C ILE A 101 -9.15 -2.51 -2.19
N GLU A 102 -9.54 -1.82 -1.12
CA GLU A 102 -10.30 -2.41 -0.02
C GLU A 102 -11.67 -2.92 -0.49
N ASP A 103 -12.42 -2.10 -1.23
CA ASP A 103 -13.70 -2.50 -1.80
C ASP A 103 -13.55 -3.69 -2.77
N SER A 104 -12.52 -3.67 -3.61
CA SER A 104 -12.22 -4.79 -4.52
C SER A 104 -11.88 -6.06 -3.76
N PHE A 105 -11.14 -5.96 -2.65
CA PHE A 105 -10.80 -7.12 -1.82
C PHE A 105 -12.02 -7.71 -1.12
N ARG A 106 -12.94 -6.86 -0.63
CA ARG A 106 -14.19 -7.32 0.00
C ARG A 106 -15.05 -8.10 -1.00
N GLN A 107 -15.21 -7.57 -2.21
CA GLN A 107 -15.93 -8.26 -3.29
C GLN A 107 -15.27 -9.59 -3.65
N LEU A 108 -13.94 -9.59 -3.82
CA LEU A 108 -13.18 -10.81 -4.09
C LEU A 108 -13.38 -11.87 -3.00
N LYS A 109 -13.40 -11.46 -1.72
CA LYS A 109 -13.59 -12.38 -0.61
C LYS A 109 -14.98 -13.04 -0.66
N GLU A 110 -16.03 -12.25 -0.95
CA GLU A 110 -17.39 -12.77 -1.13
C GLU A 110 -17.47 -13.76 -2.31
N GLU A 111 -16.77 -13.48 -3.41
CA GLU A 111 -16.68 -14.39 -4.57
C GLU A 111 -15.95 -15.70 -4.23
N ILE A 112 -14.87 -15.63 -3.45
CA ILE A 112 -14.14 -16.83 -3.00
C ILE A 112 -15.00 -17.67 -2.07
N GLU A 113 -15.69 -17.04 -1.11
CA GLU A 113 -16.54 -17.74 -0.14
C GLU A 113 -17.78 -18.36 -0.79
N SER A 114 -18.31 -17.74 -1.85
CA SER A 114 -19.44 -18.28 -2.62
C SER A 114 -19.02 -19.26 -3.72
N SER A 115 -17.73 -19.34 -4.04
CA SER A 115 -17.21 -20.23 -5.09
C SER A 115 -17.27 -21.70 -4.69
N PRO A 116 -17.70 -22.60 -5.60
CA PRO A 116 -17.61 -24.04 -5.38
C PRO A 116 -16.17 -24.58 -5.45
N PHE A 117 -15.19 -23.76 -5.85
CA PHE A 117 -13.79 -24.12 -5.97
C PHE A 117 -13.00 -23.63 -4.76
N ALA A 118 -12.36 -24.56 -4.04
CA ALA A 118 -11.44 -24.21 -2.96
C ALA A 118 -10.15 -23.62 -3.53
N ILE A 119 -9.95 -22.32 -3.35
CA ILE A 119 -8.65 -21.69 -3.63
C ILE A 119 -7.67 -22.15 -2.55
N LEU A 120 -6.73 -23.02 -2.91
CA LEU A 120 -5.72 -23.53 -1.99
C LEU A 120 -4.76 -22.41 -1.55
N ASP A 121 -4.50 -22.32 -0.24
CA ASP A 121 -3.63 -21.31 0.38
C ASP A 121 -2.26 -21.15 -0.29
N LYS A 122 -1.69 -22.25 -0.80
CA LYS A 122 -0.36 -22.25 -1.45
C LYS A 122 -0.29 -21.37 -2.71
N ASN A 123 -1.43 -21.01 -3.31
CA ASN A 123 -1.49 -20.23 -4.55
C ASN A 123 -2.14 -18.85 -4.36
N ARG A 124 -2.51 -18.45 -3.14
CA ARG A 124 -3.23 -17.18 -2.88
C ARG A 124 -2.49 -15.95 -3.40
N ARG A 125 -1.17 -15.86 -3.18
CA ARG A 125 -0.35 -14.76 -3.71
C ARG A 125 -0.40 -14.68 -5.24
N SER A 126 -0.28 -15.82 -5.92
CA SER A 126 -0.34 -15.86 -7.39
C SER A 126 -1.73 -15.49 -7.90
N PHE A 127 -2.76 -15.91 -7.17
CA PHE A 127 -4.14 -15.54 -7.46
C PHE A 127 -4.40 -14.03 -7.28
N TYR A 128 -3.92 -13.42 -6.19
CA TYR A 128 -4.04 -11.97 -6.00
C TYR A 128 -3.36 -11.15 -7.09
N LYS A 129 -2.27 -11.66 -7.68
CA LYS A 129 -1.61 -11.04 -8.84
C LYS A 129 -2.41 -11.16 -10.14
N SER A 130 -3.29 -12.15 -10.25
CA SER A 130 -4.16 -12.31 -11.42
C SER A 130 -5.45 -11.49 -11.33
N VAL A 131 -5.74 -10.89 -10.17
CA VAL A 131 -6.87 -9.97 -10.02
C VAL A 131 -6.49 -8.63 -10.63
N GLU A 132 -7.27 -8.17 -11.59
CA GLU A 132 -7.10 -6.88 -12.26
C GLU A 132 -8.09 -5.87 -11.66
N ILE A 133 -7.56 -4.80 -11.06
CA ILE A 133 -8.34 -3.63 -10.68
C ILE A 133 -8.15 -2.58 -11.78
N ASP A 134 -9.26 -2.04 -12.28
CA ASP A 134 -9.22 -0.95 -13.27
C ASP A 134 -8.87 0.37 -12.57
N PHE A 135 -7.57 0.68 -12.53
CA PHE A 135 -7.07 1.85 -11.84
C PHE A 135 -7.19 3.13 -12.69
N PRO A 136 -7.58 4.27 -12.09
CA PRO A 136 -7.73 5.55 -12.77
C PRO A 136 -6.39 6.28 -13.03
N TRP A 137 -5.41 5.63 -13.68
CA TRP A 137 -4.07 6.20 -13.89
C TRP A 137 -4.07 7.55 -14.61
N MET A 138 -5.02 7.77 -15.53
CA MET A 138 -5.08 8.95 -16.40
C MET A 138 -5.84 10.15 -15.80
N LEU A 139 -6.68 9.95 -14.77
CA LEU A 139 -7.56 11.01 -14.27
C LEU A 139 -6.83 12.08 -13.42
N PHE A 140 -5.63 11.78 -12.93
CA PHE A 140 -4.91 12.64 -11.97
C PHE A 140 -3.72 13.40 -12.59
N GLU A 141 -3.44 13.23 -13.89
CA GLU A 141 -2.37 14.00 -14.56
C GLU A 141 -2.84 15.36 -15.10
N ASP A 142 -4.14 15.52 -15.37
CA ASP A 142 -4.68 16.70 -16.09
C ASP A 142 -5.30 17.79 -15.20
N SER A 143 -5.45 17.57 -13.90
CA SER A 143 -6.27 18.45 -13.03
C SER A 143 -5.51 19.42 -12.12
N ILE A 144 -4.19 19.60 -12.27
CA ILE A 144 -3.42 20.51 -11.39
C ILE A 144 -2.65 21.62 -12.16
N PHE A 145 -2.70 21.66 -13.49
CA PHE A 145 -2.09 22.76 -14.27
C PHE A 145 -2.87 23.15 -15.54
N ALA A 146 -4.17 23.40 -15.41
CA ALA A 146 -4.95 24.15 -16.41
C ALA A 146 -5.53 25.41 -15.77
#